data_AF-A0A2E7PZB3-F1
#
_entry.id   AF-A0A2E7PZB3-F1
#
_cell.length_a   1.000
_cell.length_b   1.000
_cell.length_c   1.000
_cell.angle_alpha   90.00
_cell.angle_beta   90.00
_cell.angle_gamma   90.00
#
_symmetry.space_group_name_H-M   'P 1'
#
loop_
_entity.id
_entity.type
_entity.pdbx_description
1 polymer ?
#
loop_
_entity_poly.entity_id
_entity_poly.type
_entity_poly.pdbx_seq_one_letter_code
_entity_poly.pdbx_strand_id
1 'polypeptide(L)'
;MQGSDPDTNAAFSYSLVDGIGSKDNPLFSLDETGTLRSAVLFDYEKNALNRSIRVRVTDEHNASLETVFAIRVLDDPSDDLLPWVRGLNLHFDENGTPTLSFEAGTEHGAELLETGILLTFAGDQQRFPADLNGTGDPYLVSLDGLQPGQAYRYQAYARNQVGETLSAMGKLSIGDDSSPWWVETDSDGWVRDSWMGSFLPTESGWLFHARLGWTYAQQDEVGGLWIWLKEEGWLWSRADLFPFLYSNDRGNWLYLLPERSDALFYDYATETVR
;
A
#
# COMPACT_ATOMS: atom_id res chain seq x y z
N MET A 1 36.54 33.38 5.92
CA MET A 1 36.60 34.44 4.89
C MET A 1 38.03 34.94 4.82
N GLN A 2 38.45 35.52 3.69
CA GLN A 2 39.78 36.10 3.53
C GLN A 2 39.66 37.43 2.77
N GLY A 3 40.53 38.38 3.11
CA GLY A 3 40.64 39.71 2.52
C GLY A 3 42.07 39.93 2.02
N SER A 4 42.24 40.86 1.09
CA SER A 4 43.54 41.23 0.53
C SER A 4 43.64 42.75 0.44
N ASP A 5 44.75 43.30 0.92
CA ASP A 5 45.04 44.73 0.87
C ASP A 5 46.50 44.92 0.37
N PRO A 6 46.78 45.94 -0.47
CA PRO A 6 48.14 46.24 -0.92
C PRO A 6 49.14 46.60 0.18
N ASP A 7 48.68 46.97 1.38
CA ASP A 7 49.52 47.33 2.52
C ASP A 7 50.29 46.12 3.08
N THR A 8 51.54 46.37 3.50
CA THR A 8 52.41 45.32 4.06
C THR A 8 51.96 44.96 5.47
N ASN A 9 51.68 43.68 5.72
CA ASN A 9 51.14 43.14 6.98
C ASN A 9 49.72 43.62 7.34
N ALA A 10 48.88 43.88 6.33
CA ALA A 10 47.49 44.26 6.54
C ALA A 10 46.76 43.29 7.49
N ALA A 11 46.04 43.85 8.46
CA ALA A 11 45.27 43.12 9.45
C ALA A 11 43.77 43.34 9.19
N PHE A 12 43.02 42.24 9.10
CA PHE A 12 41.60 42.29 8.81
C PHE A 12 40.77 41.88 10.02
N SER A 13 39.72 42.64 10.30
CA SER A 13 38.66 42.27 11.24
C SER A 13 37.34 42.07 10.48
N TYR A 14 36.63 40.98 10.79
CA TYR A 14 35.36 40.64 10.16
C TYR A 14 34.19 40.77 11.15
N SER A 15 33.04 41.24 10.66
CA SER A 15 31.82 41.35 11.46
C SER A 15 30.56 41.16 10.62
N LEU A 16 29.48 40.69 11.27
CA LEU A 16 28.14 40.67 10.68
C LEU A 16 27.49 42.05 10.85
N VAL A 17 26.90 42.57 9.77
CA VAL A 17 26.29 43.91 9.77
C VAL A 17 24.88 43.89 9.18
N ASP A 18 24.05 44.85 9.57
CA ASP A 18 22.65 44.93 9.12
C ASP A 18 22.48 45.43 7.67
N GLY A 19 21.33 45.12 7.08
CA GLY A 19 20.81 45.67 5.84
C GLY A 19 20.37 44.61 4.83
N ILE A 20 20.48 44.91 3.53
CA ILE A 20 20.02 43.98 2.50
C ILE A 20 20.86 42.69 2.57
N GLY A 21 20.19 41.53 2.64
CA GLY A 21 20.85 40.23 2.76
C GLY A 21 21.35 39.87 4.16
N SER A 22 20.99 40.62 5.20
CA SER A 22 21.40 40.35 6.59
C SER A 22 20.37 39.57 7.41
N LYS A 23 19.26 39.13 6.81
CA LYS A 23 18.11 38.53 7.53
C LYS A 23 18.53 37.30 8.33
N ASP A 24 19.44 36.48 7.82
CA ASP A 24 19.90 35.26 8.48
C ASP A 24 21.16 35.47 9.32
N ASN A 25 21.68 36.70 9.46
CA ASN A 25 22.85 36.98 10.32
C ASN A 25 22.74 36.34 11.73
N PRO A 26 21.59 36.39 12.43
CA PRO A 26 21.46 35.77 13.76
C PRO A 26 21.62 34.25 13.79
N LEU A 27 21.56 33.56 12.63
CA LEU A 27 21.73 32.11 12.53
C LEU A 27 23.20 31.70 12.48
N PHE A 28 24.13 32.65 12.44
CA PHE A 28 25.56 32.43 12.31
C PHE A 28 26.35 33.24 13.34
N SER A 29 27.54 32.76 13.67
CA SER A 29 28.56 33.53 14.37
C SER A 29 29.78 33.68 13.46
N LEU A 30 30.35 34.88 13.43
CA LEU A 30 31.56 35.19 12.69
C LEU A 30 32.58 35.73 13.69
N ASP A 31 33.71 35.04 13.84
CA ASP A 31 34.81 35.58 14.63
C ASP A 31 35.55 36.68 13.88
N GLU A 32 36.31 37.49 14.63
CA GLU A 32 37.06 38.63 14.08
C GLU A 32 38.13 38.21 13.07
N THR A 33 38.52 36.93 13.04
CA THR A 33 39.50 36.38 12.09
C THR A 33 38.85 35.89 10.78
N GLY A 34 37.51 35.88 10.73
CA GLY A 34 36.72 35.52 9.55
C GLY A 34 36.26 34.07 9.52
N THR A 35 36.35 33.31 10.62
CA THR A 35 35.75 31.97 10.70
C THR A 35 34.25 32.10 10.96
N LEU A 36 33.46 31.65 9.98
CA LEU A 36 32.01 31.58 10.11
C LEU A 36 31.63 30.21 10.70
N ARG A 37 30.73 30.22 11.69
CA ARG A 37 30.14 29.02 12.29
C ARG A 37 28.63 29.17 12.31
N SER A 38 27.90 28.07 12.21
CA SER A 38 26.47 28.10 12.51
C SER A 38 26.26 28.40 14.01
N ALA A 39 25.23 29.18 14.32
CA ALA A 39 24.79 29.43 15.70
C ALA A 39 23.56 28.58 16.07
N VAL A 40 22.99 27.88 15.10
CA VAL A 40 21.84 26.99 15.22
C VAL A 40 22.12 25.67 14.50
N LEU A 41 21.33 24.65 14.80
CA LEU A 41 21.25 23.45 13.98
C LEU A 41 20.38 23.75 12.76
N PHE A 42 20.88 23.40 11.58
CA PHE A 42 20.10 23.43 10.35
C PHE A 42 19.59 22.03 10.07
N ASP A 43 18.28 21.88 9.97
CA ASP A 43 17.57 20.68 9.56
C ASP A 43 17.19 20.89 8.08
N TYR A 44 17.82 20.13 7.19
CA TYR A 44 17.71 20.33 5.74
C TYR A 44 16.26 20.23 5.26
N GLU A 45 15.45 19.39 5.91
CA GLU A 45 14.06 19.11 5.53
C GLU A 45 13.08 20.16 6.02
N LYS A 46 13.34 20.77 7.17
CA LYS A 46 12.41 21.72 7.80
C LYS A 46 12.81 23.17 7.59
N ASN A 47 14.06 23.43 7.24
CA ASN A 47 14.59 24.78 7.13
C ASN A 47 14.78 25.24 5.69
N ALA A 48 14.79 26.56 5.47
CA ALA A 48 15.08 27.12 4.16
C ALA A 48 16.53 26.78 3.72
N LEU A 49 16.65 26.30 2.48
CA LEU A 49 17.92 25.83 1.90
C LEU A 49 18.89 26.96 1.53
N ASN A 50 18.36 28.15 1.26
CA ASN A 50 19.16 29.32 0.88
C ASN A 50 19.11 30.35 2.00
N ARG A 51 20.29 30.76 2.46
CA ARG A 51 20.51 31.74 3.52
C ARG A 51 21.36 32.88 3.00
N SER A 52 21.25 34.03 3.64
CA SER A 52 22.08 35.18 3.32
C SER A 52 22.63 35.83 4.59
N ILE A 53 23.93 36.14 4.55
CA ILE A 53 24.57 36.99 5.55
C ILE A 53 25.20 38.20 4.89
N ARG A 54 25.28 39.31 5.63
CA ARG A 54 26.01 40.50 5.20
C ARG A 54 27.22 40.69 6.11
N VAL A 55 28.40 40.65 5.52
CA VAL A 55 29.67 40.72 6.22
C VAL A 55 30.39 42.01 5.87
N ARG A 56 30.94 42.67 6.89
CA ARG A 56 31.91 43.75 6.76
C ARG A 56 33.30 43.21 7.06
N VAL A 57 34.26 43.54 6.21
CA VAL A 57 35.70 43.44 6.50
C VAL A 57 36.26 44.83 6.66
N THR A 58 37.11 45.03 7.67
CA THR A 58 37.76 46.32 7.98
C THR A 58 39.26 46.09 8.14
N ASP A 59 40.08 46.97 7.58
CA ASP A 59 41.55 46.96 7.74
C ASP A 59 42.01 47.70 9.01
N GLU A 60 43.32 47.71 9.28
CA GLU A 60 43.89 48.45 10.43
C GLU A 60 43.73 49.98 10.34
N HIS A 61 43.40 50.49 9.16
CA HIS A 61 43.21 51.91 8.86
C HIS A 61 41.72 52.32 8.86
N ASN A 62 40.81 51.43 9.27
CA ASN A 62 39.35 51.60 9.25
C ASN A 62 38.69 51.72 7.86
N ALA A 63 39.40 51.41 6.77
CA ALA A 63 38.74 51.22 5.48
C ALA A 63 37.95 49.91 5.52
N SER A 64 36.74 49.91 4.95
CA SER A 64 35.84 48.77 5.04
C SER A 64 35.12 48.44 3.74
N LEU A 65 34.87 47.16 3.52
CA LEU A 65 34.03 46.63 2.44
C LEU A 65 32.91 45.78 3.03
N GLU A 66 31.72 45.88 2.46
CA GLU A 66 30.57 45.05 2.82
C GLU A 66 30.13 44.19 1.65
N THR A 67 29.77 42.95 1.92
CA THR A 67 29.32 42.01 0.88
C THR A 67 28.24 41.09 1.44
N VAL A 68 27.26 40.76 0.59
CA VAL A 68 26.25 39.75 0.89
C VAL A 68 26.75 38.40 0.37
N PHE A 69 26.78 37.41 1.25
CA PHE A 69 27.13 36.03 0.92
C PHE A 69 25.89 35.17 0.96
N ALA A 70 25.68 34.39 -0.10
CA ALA A 70 24.69 33.32 -0.11
C ALA A 70 25.30 32.07 0.52
N ILE A 71 24.58 31.45 1.44
CA ILE A 71 24.95 30.19 2.08
C ILE A 71 23.88 29.17 1.74
N ARG A 72 24.31 28.04 1.18
CA ARG A 72 23.42 26.93 0.86
C ARG A 72 23.55 25.86 1.92
N VAL A 73 22.44 25.48 2.55
CA VAL A 73 22.35 24.30 3.41
C VAL A 73 22.34 23.08 2.49
N LEU A 74 23.18 22.10 2.81
CA LEU A 74 23.28 20.83 2.08
C LEU A 74 22.71 19.72 2.94
N ASP A 75 22.15 18.73 2.26
CA ASP A 75 21.65 17.50 2.84
C ASP A 75 22.80 16.66 3.43
N ASP A 76 22.54 15.97 4.54
CA ASP A 76 23.45 15.02 5.17
C ASP A 76 22.83 13.62 5.15
N PRO A 77 23.17 12.76 4.17
CA PRO A 77 22.51 11.47 4.00
C PRO A 77 22.78 10.47 5.14
N SER A 78 23.55 10.85 6.16
CA SER A 78 23.75 10.04 7.35
C SER A 78 22.59 10.11 8.36
N ASP A 79 21.69 11.09 8.26
CA ASP A 79 20.49 11.20 9.09
C ASP A 79 19.21 10.65 8.43
N ASP A 80 19.30 10.25 7.16
CA ASP A 80 18.24 9.56 6.42
C ASP A 80 17.74 8.31 7.18
N LEU A 81 16.43 8.09 7.12
CA LEU A 81 15.79 6.90 7.69
C LEU A 81 15.37 5.90 6.61
N LEU A 82 15.13 4.65 7.02
CA LEU A 82 14.46 3.68 6.16
C LEU A 82 13.11 4.23 5.69
N PRO A 83 12.65 3.88 4.48
CA PRO A 83 11.34 4.28 4.00
C PRO A 83 10.24 3.62 4.84
N TRP A 84 9.03 4.17 4.82
CA TRP A 84 7.88 3.56 5.47
C TRP A 84 6.93 2.95 4.43
N VAL A 85 6.18 1.93 4.86
CA VAL A 85 5.14 1.26 4.08
C VAL A 85 3.94 1.01 4.99
N ARG A 86 2.72 1.31 4.53
CA ARG A 86 1.48 1.08 5.30
C ARG A 86 0.27 0.86 4.39
N GLY A 87 -0.86 0.52 5.00
CA GLY A 87 -2.14 0.46 4.29
C GLY A 87 -2.21 -0.61 3.20
N LEU A 88 -1.49 -1.73 3.35
CA LEU A 88 -1.50 -2.81 2.39
C LEU A 88 -2.87 -3.51 2.37
N ASN A 89 -3.62 -3.33 1.29
CA ASN A 89 -4.93 -3.94 1.08
C ASN A 89 -4.94 -4.72 -0.24
N LEU A 90 -5.63 -5.86 -0.23
CA LEU A 90 -5.88 -6.67 -1.42
C LEU A 90 -7.28 -6.38 -1.95
N HIS A 91 -7.35 -6.14 -3.24
CA HIS A 91 -8.58 -5.99 -4.01
C HIS A 91 -8.52 -6.88 -5.24
N PHE A 92 -9.66 -7.15 -5.85
CA PHE A 92 -9.77 -7.81 -7.14
C PHE A 92 -10.41 -6.82 -8.11
N ASP A 93 -9.87 -6.75 -9.33
CA ASP A 93 -10.46 -5.92 -10.38
C ASP A 93 -11.71 -6.60 -11.00
N GLU A 94 -12.34 -5.94 -11.97
CA GLU A 94 -13.54 -6.47 -12.66
C GLU A 94 -13.31 -7.82 -13.35
N ASN A 95 -12.04 -8.19 -13.62
CA ASN A 95 -11.65 -9.44 -14.25
C ASN A 95 -11.16 -10.49 -13.23
N GLY A 96 -11.23 -10.20 -11.92
CA GLY A 96 -10.71 -11.09 -10.87
C GLY A 96 -9.19 -11.04 -10.73
N THR A 97 -8.52 -10.04 -11.29
CA THR A 97 -7.06 -9.88 -11.15
C THR A 97 -6.75 -9.27 -9.78
N PRO A 98 -5.94 -9.93 -8.94
CA PRO A 98 -5.57 -9.39 -7.64
C PRO A 98 -4.72 -8.14 -7.82
N THR A 99 -5.19 -7.03 -7.24
CA THR A 99 -4.53 -5.74 -7.22
C THR A 99 -4.30 -5.33 -5.78
N LEU A 100 -3.06 -5.04 -5.43
CA LEU A 100 -2.67 -4.58 -4.10
C LEU A 100 -2.55 -3.06 -4.08
N SER A 101 -3.20 -2.45 -3.10
CA SER A 101 -3.07 -1.02 -2.80
C SER A 101 -2.23 -0.85 -1.53
N PHE A 102 -1.34 0.14 -1.50
CA PHE A 102 -0.56 0.49 -0.31
C PHE A 102 -0.01 1.92 -0.42
N GLU A 103 0.42 2.46 0.71
CA GLU A 103 1.10 3.75 0.77
C GLU A 103 2.57 3.52 1.15
N ALA A 104 3.47 4.25 0.52
CA ALA A 104 4.90 4.21 0.82
C ALA A 104 5.50 5.60 0.69
N GLY A 105 6.54 5.87 1.46
CA GLY A 105 7.21 7.15 1.40
C GLY A 105 8.51 7.17 2.18
N THR A 106 9.14 8.34 2.14
CA THR A 106 10.36 8.64 2.86
C THR A 106 10.13 9.82 3.80
N GLU A 107 11.03 9.95 4.76
CA GLU A 107 11.13 11.12 5.63
C GLU A 107 12.61 11.55 5.64
N HIS A 108 12.89 12.73 6.20
CA HIS A 108 14.27 13.20 6.41
C HIS A 108 15.07 13.32 5.09
N GLY A 109 14.48 13.91 4.04
CA GLY A 109 15.22 14.26 2.83
C GLY A 109 15.43 13.11 1.84
N ALA A 110 15.31 11.87 2.31
CA ALA A 110 15.55 10.69 1.51
C ALA A 110 14.66 10.59 0.25
N GLU A 111 15.25 10.12 -0.84
CA GLU A 111 14.54 9.84 -2.08
C GLU A 111 13.95 8.42 -2.07
N LEU A 112 12.68 8.29 -2.44
CA LEU A 112 12.08 6.97 -2.66
C LEU A 112 12.57 6.42 -4.00
N LEU A 113 13.52 5.47 -3.96
CA LEU A 113 14.15 4.90 -5.15
C LEU A 113 13.30 3.83 -5.83
N GLU A 114 12.56 3.06 -5.03
CA GLU A 114 11.74 1.96 -5.53
C GLU A 114 10.64 1.60 -4.53
N THR A 115 9.47 1.22 -5.03
CA THR A 115 8.42 0.60 -4.22
C THR A 115 7.60 -0.36 -5.05
N GLY A 116 6.92 -1.30 -4.41
CA GLY A 116 6.13 -2.31 -5.11
C GLY A 116 5.69 -3.45 -4.20
N ILE A 117 5.32 -4.56 -4.82
CA ILE A 117 4.97 -5.80 -4.12
C ILE A 117 6.06 -6.85 -4.33
N LEU A 118 6.49 -7.44 -3.23
CA LEU A 118 7.30 -8.64 -3.21
C LEU A 118 6.39 -9.84 -3.00
N LEU A 119 6.33 -10.72 -4.00
CA LEU A 119 5.58 -11.96 -3.99
C LEU A 119 6.54 -13.13 -3.72
N THR A 120 6.19 -14.00 -2.78
CA THR A 120 6.96 -15.20 -2.43
C THR A 120 6.10 -16.44 -2.61
N PHE A 121 6.59 -17.42 -3.36
CA PHE A 121 5.88 -18.66 -3.66
C PHE A 121 6.87 -19.78 -3.99
N ALA A 122 6.55 -21.03 -3.65
CA ALA A 122 7.37 -22.21 -3.98
C ALA A 122 8.87 -22.14 -3.62
N GLY A 123 9.28 -21.25 -2.71
CA GLY A 123 10.69 -21.00 -2.37
C GLY A 123 11.36 -19.89 -3.19
N ASP A 124 10.67 -19.36 -4.19
CA ASP A 124 11.09 -18.25 -5.04
C ASP A 124 10.47 -16.91 -4.62
N GLN A 125 11.05 -15.83 -5.14
CA GLN A 125 10.62 -14.45 -4.91
C GLN A 125 10.56 -13.67 -6.22
N GLN A 126 9.51 -12.87 -6.40
CA GLN A 126 9.31 -12.01 -7.56
C GLN A 126 8.89 -10.61 -7.10
N ARG A 127 9.45 -9.57 -7.73
CA ARG A 127 9.10 -8.17 -7.48
C ARG A 127 8.17 -7.65 -8.57
N PHE A 128 7.15 -6.94 -8.14
CA PHE A 128 6.19 -6.21 -8.98
C PHE A 128 6.32 -4.73 -8.61
N PRO A 129 7.17 -3.96 -9.31
CA PRO A 129 7.40 -2.56 -8.99
C PRO A 129 6.16 -1.71 -9.30
N ALA A 130 5.88 -0.74 -8.44
CA ALA A 130 4.85 0.28 -8.67
C ALA A 130 5.40 1.43 -9.52
N ASP A 131 4.51 2.15 -10.21
CA ASP A 131 4.89 3.36 -10.94
C ASP A 131 5.07 4.54 -9.96
N LEU A 132 6.32 5.01 -9.84
CA LEU A 132 6.69 6.16 -9.02
C LEU A 132 6.27 7.50 -9.66
N ASN A 133 6.00 7.55 -10.96
CA ASN A 133 5.57 8.77 -11.65
C ASN A 133 4.05 8.98 -11.60
N GLY A 134 3.29 8.00 -11.09
CA GLY A 134 1.85 8.08 -10.91
C GLY A 134 1.45 9.06 -9.80
N THR A 135 0.15 9.29 -9.65
CA THR A 135 -0.41 9.98 -8.47
C THR A 135 -0.21 9.07 -7.25
N GLY A 136 0.94 9.17 -6.60
CA GLY A 136 1.45 8.23 -5.60
C GLY A 136 0.70 8.17 -4.27
N ASP A 137 -0.63 8.09 -4.28
CA ASP A 137 -1.39 7.69 -3.10
C ASP A 137 -2.83 7.22 -3.40
N PRO A 138 -3.18 5.95 -3.13
CA PRO A 138 -2.28 4.83 -2.85
C PRO A 138 -1.58 4.33 -4.13
N TYR A 139 -0.41 3.71 -3.99
CA TYR A 139 0.19 2.91 -5.06
C TYR A 139 -0.69 1.69 -5.35
N LEU A 140 -0.83 1.36 -6.63
CA LEU A 140 -1.59 0.20 -7.11
C LEU A 140 -0.68 -0.73 -7.90
N VAL A 141 -0.68 -2.01 -7.53
CA VAL A 141 0.12 -3.05 -8.19
C VAL A 141 -0.76 -4.25 -8.50
N SER A 142 -1.02 -4.49 -9.78
CA SER A 142 -1.72 -5.69 -10.25
C SER A 142 -0.74 -6.86 -10.34
N LEU A 143 -1.18 -8.02 -9.85
CA LEU A 143 -0.41 -9.26 -9.84
C LEU A 143 -0.92 -10.19 -10.94
N ASP A 144 -0.32 -10.08 -12.11
CA ASP A 144 -0.64 -10.95 -13.26
C ASP A 144 0.10 -12.29 -13.19
N GLY A 145 -0.44 -13.30 -13.88
CA GLY A 145 0.25 -14.57 -14.12
C GLY A 145 0.28 -15.54 -12.94
N LEU A 146 -0.53 -15.30 -11.91
CA LEU A 146 -0.65 -16.19 -10.77
C LEU A 146 -1.29 -17.52 -11.16
N GLN A 147 -0.82 -18.60 -10.55
CA GLN A 147 -1.24 -19.96 -10.83
C GLN A 147 -2.33 -20.40 -9.84
N PRO A 148 -3.44 -21.00 -10.33
CA PRO A 148 -4.45 -21.59 -9.46
C PRO A 148 -3.86 -22.66 -8.52
N GLY A 149 -4.38 -22.76 -7.30
CA GLY A 149 -3.93 -23.73 -6.29
C GLY A 149 -2.56 -23.45 -5.67
N GLN A 150 -1.80 -22.48 -6.18
CA GLN A 150 -0.53 -22.05 -5.59
C GLN A 150 -0.80 -21.07 -4.44
N ALA A 151 -0.19 -21.35 -3.29
CA ALA A 151 -0.16 -20.41 -2.17
C ALA A 151 0.94 -19.36 -2.39
N TYR A 152 0.54 -18.09 -2.29
CA TYR A 152 1.41 -16.93 -2.37
C TYR A 152 1.44 -16.19 -1.04
N ARG A 153 2.60 -15.61 -0.74
CA ARG A 153 2.75 -14.62 0.32
C ARG A 153 3.17 -13.30 -0.31
N TYR A 154 2.63 -12.20 0.16
CA TYR A 154 2.92 -10.88 -0.41
C TYR A 154 3.27 -9.87 0.68
N GLN A 155 4.20 -8.99 0.38
CA GLN A 155 4.57 -7.83 1.19
C GLN A 155 4.73 -6.63 0.26
N ALA A 156 4.26 -5.46 0.67
CA ALA A 156 4.70 -4.23 0.04
C ALA A 156 6.12 -3.91 0.50
N TYR A 157 6.96 -3.42 -0.41
CA TYR A 157 8.32 -2.98 -0.11
C TYR A 157 8.53 -1.54 -0.54
N ALA A 158 9.37 -0.83 0.17
CA ALA A 158 9.90 0.48 -0.24
C ALA A 158 11.40 0.49 -0.01
N ARG A 159 12.14 1.14 -0.91
CA ARG A 159 13.60 1.20 -0.89
C ARG A 159 14.09 2.62 -1.10
N ASN A 160 15.07 3.02 -0.31
CA ASN A 160 15.87 4.22 -0.50
C ASN A 160 17.38 3.90 -0.37
N GLN A 161 18.22 4.93 -0.29
CA GLN A 161 19.67 4.80 -0.12
C GLN A 161 20.09 4.16 1.21
N VAL A 162 19.24 4.21 2.24
CA VAL A 162 19.48 3.60 3.56
C VAL A 162 19.20 2.10 3.52
N GLY A 163 18.12 1.69 2.87
CA GLY A 163 17.75 0.28 2.76
C GLY A 163 16.32 0.05 2.33
N GLU A 164 15.79 -1.11 2.70
CA GLU A 164 14.45 -1.58 2.33
C GLU A 164 13.59 -1.85 3.57
N THR A 165 12.34 -1.41 3.50
CA THR A 165 11.30 -1.72 4.48
C THR A 165 10.27 -2.61 3.83
N LEU A 166 9.83 -3.64 4.57
CA LEU A 166 8.74 -4.53 4.18
C LEU A 166 7.54 -4.30 5.08
N SER A 167 6.34 -4.36 4.49
CA SER A 167 5.08 -4.37 5.23
C SER A 167 4.90 -5.67 6.03
N ALA A 168 3.82 -5.72 6.81
CA ALA A 168 3.28 -6.99 7.29
C ALA A 168 2.99 -7.95 6.12
N MET A 169 3.15 -9.24 6.39
CA MET A 169 2.96 -10.31 5.42
C MET A 169 1.47 -10.60 5.21
N GLY A 170 1.02 -10.47 3.97
CA GLY A 170 -0.27 -10.97 3.51
C GLY A 170 -0.15 -12.38 2.91
N LYS A 171 -1.29 -13.05 2.76
CA LYS A 171 -1.40 -14.35 2.10
C LYS A 171 -2.47 -14.28 1.03
N LEU A 172 -2.16 -14.84 -0.13
CA LEU A 172 -3.05 -14.91 -1.28
C LEU A 172 -3.00 -16.34 -1.79
N SER A 173 -4.17 -16.96 -1.97
CA SER A 173 -4.29 -18.20 -2.71
C SER A 173 -5.24 -17.91 -3.86
N ILE A 174 -4.80 -18.18 -5.08
CA ILE A 174 -5.71 -18.16 -6.22
C ILE A 174 -6.45 -19.48 -6.17
N GLY A 175 -7.78 -19.41 -6.06
CA GLY A 175 -8.64 -20.58 -6.09
C GLY A 175 -8.26 -21.43 -7.30
N ASP A 176 -7.96 -22.70 -7.05
CA ASP A 176 -8.09 -23.70 -8.10
C ASP A 176 -9.58 -23.80 -8.35
N ASP A 177 -10.05 -23.50 -9.56
CA ASP A 177 -11.46 -23.66 -9.94
C ASP A 177 -11.94 -25.13 -9.75
N SER A 178 -11.01 -26.05 -9.42
CA SER A 178 -11.22 -27.44 -9.02
C SER A 178 -11.03 -27.79 -7.53
N SER A 179 -10.67 -26.85 -6.64
CA SER A 179 -10.60 -27.16 -5.20
C SER A 179 -11.99 -27.08 -4.56
N PRO A 180 -12.55 -28.20 -4.08
CA PRO A 180 -13.88 -28.21 -3.52
C PRO A 180 -13.97 -27.33 -2.26
N TRP A 181 -15.00 -26.50 -2.18
CA TRP A 181 -15.30 -25.70 -0.99
C TRP A 181 -15.78 -26.53 0.21
N TRP A 182 -15.92 -27.85 0.04
CA TRP A 182 -16.26 -28.81 1.09
C TRP A 182 -15.00 -29.57 1.55
N VAL A 183 -14.89 -29.76 2.87
CA VAL A 183 -13.64 -30.23 3.52
C VAL A 183 -13.57 -31.76 3.60
N GLU A 184 -14.67 -32.44 3.93
CA GLU A 184 -14.69 -33.89 4.19
C GLU A 184 -16.02 -34.52 3.75
N THR A 185 -15.94 -35.78 3.28
CA THR A 185 -17.09 -36.63 3.01
C THR A 185 -17.16 -37.76 4.02
N ASP A 186 -18.37 -38.22 4.37
CA ASP A 186 -18.57 -39.45 5.13
C ASP A 186 -18.20 -40.71 4.32
N SER A 187 -18.37 -41.89 4.92
CA SER A 187 -18.04 -43.17 4.27
C SER A 187 -18.82 -43.44 2.99
N ASP A 188 -19.97 -42.78 2.80
CA ASP A 188 -20.83 -42.92 1.63
C ASP A 188 -20.62 -41.77 0.63
N GLY A 189 -19.63 -40.90 0.86
CA GLY A 189 -19.28 -39.78 0.00
C GLY A 189 -20.08 -38.51 0.26
N TRP A 190 -20.99 -38.49 1.23
CA TRP A 190 -21.81 -37.31 1.51
C TRP A 190 -21.09 -36.28 2.37
N VAL A 191 -21.25 -35.01 2.03
CA VAL A 191 -20.88 -33.88 2.88
C VAL A 191 -22.06 -33.55 3.80
N ARG A 192 -21.76 -33.31 5.08
CA ARG A 192 -22.72 -32.85 6.09
C ARG A 192 -22.30 -31.46 6.57
N ASP A 193 -22.71 -30.44 5.82
CA ASP A 193 -22.40 -29.06 6.14
C ASP A 193 -23.44 -28.46 7.11
N SER A 194 -22.97 -27.63 8.05
CA SER A 194 -23.81 -27.08 9.11
C SER A 194 -24.85 -26.08 8.62
N TRP A 195 -24.61 -25.42 7.48
CA TRP A 195 -25.48 -24.38 6.96
C TRP A 195 -26.11 -24.77 5.62
N MET A 196 -25.35 -25.35 4.68
CA MET A 196 -25.88 -25.83 3.39
C MET A 196 -26.72 -27.10 3.57
N GLY A 197 -26.43 -27.91 4.59
CA GLY A 197 -27.07 -29.20 4.79
C GLY A 197 -26.27 -30.32 4.12
N SER A 198 -26.97 -31.33 3.59
CA SER A 198 -26.33 -32.56 3.10
C SER A 198 -26.31 -32.64 1.59
N PHE A 199 -25.16 -32.97 1.01
CA PHE A 199 -25.01 -33.13 -0.43
C PHE A 199 -23.93 -34.14 -0.81
N LEU A 200 -24.06 -34.71 -2.00
CA LEU A 200 -23.10 -35.63 -2.60
C LEU A 200 -22.34 -34.91 -3.73
N PRO A 201 -21.08 -34.51 -3.52
CA PRO A 201 -20.30 -33.76 -4.49
C PRO A 201 -19.76 -34.60 -5.65
N THR A 202 -19.34 -33.93 -6.73
CA THR A 202 -18.60 -34.51 -7.87
C THR A 202 -17.33 -33.69 -8.14
N GLU A 203 -16.41 -34.23 -8.93
CA GLU A 203 -15.13 -33.58 -9.29
C GLU A 203 -15.30 -32.34 -10.20
N SER A 204 -16.50 -32.10 -10.76
CA SER A 204 -16.76 -31.04 -11.75
C SER A 204 -17.58 -29.86 -11.21
N GLY A 205 -17.58 -29.61 -9.90
CA GLY A 205 -18.37 -28.53 -9.25
C GLY A 205 -19.88 -28.79 -9.17
N TRP A 206 -20.38 -29.84 -9.83
CA TRP A 206 -21.72 -30.37 -9.66
C TRP A 206 -21.84 -31.15 -8.35
N LEU A 207 -23.00 -31.07 -7.72
CA LEU A 207 -23.33 -31.86 -6.54
C LEU A 207 -24.82 -32.22 -6.53
N PHE A 208 -25.16 -33.34 -5.90
CA PHE A 208 -26.53 -33.71 -5.61
C PHE A 208 -26.89 -33.29 -4.19
N HIS A 209 -27.62 -32.19 -4.05
CA HIS A 209 -28.06 -31.65 -2.78
C HIS A 209 -29.34 -32.34 -2.31
N ALA A 210 -29.40 -32.78 -1.04
CA ALA A 210 -30.53 -33.57 -0.52
C ALA A 210 -31.89 -32.87 -0.63
N ARG A 211 -31.91 -31.53 -0.67
CA ARG A 211 -33.13 -30.71 -0.79
C ARG A 211 -33.26 -29.98 -2.13
N LEU A 212 -32.16 -29.77 -2.85
CA LEU A 212 -32.14 -28.96 -4.07
C LEU A 212 -32.00 -29.82 -5.34
N GLY A 213 -31.72 -31.12 -5.18
CA GLY A 213 -31.39 -31.99 -6.30
C GLY A 213 -30.03 -31.64 -6.90
N TRP A 214 -29.88 -31.90 -8.20
CA TRP A 214 -28.65 -31.59 -8.93
C TRP A 214 -28.46 -30.08 -9.09
N THR A 215 -27.33 -29.60 -8.58
CA THR A 215 -26.96 -28.19 -8.63
C THR A 215 -25.45 -28.06 -8.87
N TYR A 216 -25.03 -26.93 -9.43
CA TYR A 216 -23.62 -26.57 -9.53
C TYR A 216 -23.33 -25.50 -8.47
N ALA A 217 -22.27 -25.66 -7.68
CA ALA A 217 -21.95 -24.73 -6.61
C ALA A 217 -20.50 -24.25 -6.66
N GLN A 218 -20.31 -22.94 -6.61
CA GLN A 218 -19.00 -22.28 -6.67
C GLN A 218 -18.89 -21.26 -5.54
N GLN A 219 -17.79 -21.31 -4.80
CA GLN A 219 -17.50 -20.35 -3.73
C GLN A 219 -17.10 -19.00 -4.33
N ASP A 220 -17.54 -17.91 -3.72
CA ASP A 220 -17.02 -16.59 -4.03
C ASP A 220 -15.73 -16.27 -3.24
N GLU A 221 -15.12 -15.12 -3.52
CA GLU A 221 -13.85 -14.70 -2.93
C GLU A 221 -13.96 -14.27 -1.45
N VAL A 222 -15.17 -14.15 -0.91
CA VAL A 222 -15.46 -13.63 0.45
C VAL A 222 -16.24 -14.61 1.34
N GLY A 223 -16.37 -15.86 0.91
CA GLY A 223 -16.98 -16.95 1.68
C GLY A 223 -18.49 -17.15 1.48
N GLY A 224 -19.09 -16.51 0.49
CA GLY A 224 -20.41 -16.84 -0.04
C GLY A 224 -20.35 -17.96 -1.09
N LEU A 225 -21.51 -18.44 -1.51
CA LEU A 225 -21.66 -19.54 -2.44
C LEU A 225 -22.71 -19.20 -3.51
N TRP A 226 -22.27 -19.26 -4.77
CA TRP A 226 -23.14 -19.28 -5.93
C TRP A 226 -23.62 -20.71 -6.19
N ILE A 227 -24.93 -20.87 -6.36
CA ILE A 227 -25.64 -22.13 -6.52
C ILE A 227 -26.50 -22.00 -7.77
N TRP A 228 -26.19 -22.75 -8.81
CA TRP A 228 -27.00 -22.80 -10.02
C TRP A 228 -28.04 -23.91 -9.94
N LEU A 229 -29.31 -23.55 -10.14
CA LEU A 229 -30.41 -24.49 -10.24
C LEU A 229 -31.05 -24.38 -11.62
N LYS A 230 -31.42 -25.52 -12.20
CA LYS A 230 -31.94 -25.59 -13.58
C LYS A 230 -33.16 -24.70 -13.82
N GLU A 231 -34.04 -24.57 -12.83
CA GLU A 231 -35.29 -23.79 -12.94
C GLU A 231 -35.17 -22.36 -12.37
N GLU A 232 -34.14 -22.10 -11.55
CA GLU A 232 -33.99 -20.82 -10.84
C GLU A 232 -32.79 -19.97 -11.28
N GLY A 233 -31.88 -20.52 -12.07
CA GLY A 233 -30.64 -19.84 -12.47
C GLY A 233 -29.64 -19.75 -11.33
N TRP A 234 -28.83 -18.69 -11.34
CA TRP A 234 -27.81 -18.45 -10.32
C TRP A 234 -28.42 -17.80 -9.07
N LEU A 235 -28.25 -18.50 -7.95
CA LEU A 235 -28.63 -18.06 -6.62
C LEU A 235 -27.39 -17.87 -5.75
N TRP A 236 -27.35 -16.86 -4.89
CA TRP A 236 -26.24 -16.63 -3.96
C TRP A 236 -26.68 -16.69 -2.51
N SER A 237 -25.88 -17.32 -1.66
CA SER A 237 -26.11 -17.36 -0.20
C SER A 237 -24.79 -17.47 0.58
N ARG A 238 -24.86 -17.38 1.90
CA ARG A 238 -23.75 -17.58 2.85
C ARG A 238 -24.26 -18.16 4.16
N ALA A 239 -23.37 -18.64 5.02
CA ALA A 239 -23.72 -19.42 6.20
C ALA A 239 -24.69 -18.75 7.19
N ASP A 240 -24.64 -17.43 7.34
CA ASP A 240 -25.52 -16.61 8.17
C ASP A 240 -26.77 -16.09 7.44
N LEU A 241 -26.86 -16.29 6.11
CA LEU A 241 -28.02 -15.90 5.29
C LEU A 241 -28.87 -17.10 4.88
N PHE A 242 -28.32 -18.29 4.72
CA PHE A 242 -29.10 -19.46 4.34
C PHE A 242 -30.17 -19.77 5.40
N PRO A 243 -31.43 -20.08 5.03
CA PRO A 243 -31.92 -20.50 3.71
C PRO A 243 -32.47 -19.37 2.82
N PHE A 244 -32.03 -18.12 3.01
CA PHE A 244 -32.28 -17.03 2.06
C PHE A 244 -31.22 -17.05 0.94
N LEU A 245 -31.68 -16.93 -0.30
CA LEU A 245 -30.82 -16.90 -1.48
C LEU A 245 -31.18 -15.73 -2.39
N TYR A 246 -30.19 -14.98 -2.84
CA TYR A 246 -30.37 -13.90 -3.79
C TYR A 246 -30.36 -14.43 -5.22
N SER A 247 -31.41 -14.17 -6.00
CA SER A 247 -31.48 -14.55 -7.42
C SER A 247 -30.83 -13.48 -8.29
N ASN A 248 -29.74 -13.84 -8.98
CA ASN A 248 -29.01 -12.92 -9.85
C ASN A 248 -29.88 -12.44 -11.03
N ASP A 249 -30.61 -13.37 -11.66
CA ASP A 249 -31.39 -13.08 -12.86
C ASP A 249 -32.60 -12.18 -12.56
N ARG A 250 -33.14 -12.26 -11.34
CA ARG A 250 -34.37 -11.56 -10.93
C ARG A 250 -34.10 -10.34 -10.04
N GLY A 251 -32.90 -10.23 -9.50
CA GLY A 251 -32.50 -9.14 -8.61
C GLY A 251 -33.27 -9.12 -7.27
N ASN A 252 -33.77 -10.26 -6.81
CA ASN A 252 -34.60 -10.37 -5.61
C ASN A 252 -34.17 -11.54 -4.70
N TRP A 253 -34.75 -11.59 -3.50
CA TRP A 253 -34.50 -12.67 -2.55
C TRP A 253 -35.56 -13.78 -2.67
N LEU A 254 -35.08 -15.01 -2.57
CA LEU A 254 -35.86 -16.23 -2.43
C LEU A 254 -35.60 -16.83 -1.04
N TYR A 255 -36.60 -17.48 -0.46
CA TYR A 255 -36.44 -18.25 0.77
C TYR A 255 -36.76 -19.72 0.52
N LEU A 256 -35.80 -20.60 0.76
CA LEU A 256 -35.97 -22.04 0.61
C LEU A 256 -36.80 -22.59 1.78
N LEU A 257 -38.02 -23.04 1.47
CA LEU A 257 -38.96 -23.53 2.48
C LEU A 257 -38.45 -24.80 3.18
N PRO A 258 -38.65 -24.93 4.51
CA PRO A 258 -38.22 -26.12 5.26
C PRO A 258 -39.01 -27.39 4.88
N GLU A 259 -38.35 -28.54 5.04
CA GLU A 259 -38.97 -29.88 5.11
C GLU A 259 -39.83 -30.35 3.92
N ARG A 260 -39.27 -30.36 2.69
CA ARG A 260 -39.85 -31.07 1.54
C ARG A 260 -38.79 -31.79 0.71
N SER A 261 -39.20 -32.83 -0.01
CA SER A 261 -38.36 -33.57 -0.98
C SER A 261 -38.00 -32.74 -2.21
N ASP A 262 -38.83 -31.74 -2.53
CA ASP A 262 -38.67 -30.85 -3.67
C ASP A 262 -38.33 -29.45 -3.17
N ALA A 263 -37.42 -28.77 -3.87
CA ALA A 263 -37.04 -27.38 -3.57
C ALA A 263 -38.20 -26.44 -3.91
N LEU A 264 -38.85 -25.91 -2.89
CA LEU A 264 -39.83 -24.83 -3.05
C LEU A 264 -39.29 -23.54 -2.46
N PHE A 265 -39.49 -22.46 -3.19
CA PHE A 265 -39.02 -21.13 -2.83
C PHE A 265 -40.21 -20.20 -2.61
N TYR A 266 -40.16 -19.45 -1.52
CA TYR A 266 -40.99 -18.26 -1.38
C TYR A 266 -40.27 -17.09 -2.09
N ASP A 267 -40.93 -16.50 -3.08
CA ASP A 267 -40.41 -15.37 -3.85
C ASP A 267 -40.88 -14.05 -3.22
N TYR A 268 -39.95 -13.23 -2.74
CA TYR A 268 -40.26 -11.96 -2.09
C TYR A 268 -40.73 -10.86 -3.03
N ALA A 269 -40.48 -10.98 -4.34
CA ALA A 269 -40.96 -9.99 -5.30
C ALA A 269 -42.42 -10.24 -5.70
N THR A 270 -42.83 -11.51 -5.77
CA THR A 270 -44.21 -11.87 -6.16
C THR A 270 -45.11 -12.26 -4.99
N GLU A 271 -44.53 -12.46 -3.79
CA GLU A 271 -45.23 -12.95 -2.59
C GLU A 271 -45.92 -14.31 -2.81
N THR A 272 -45.28 -15.18 -3.59
CA THR A 272 -45.82 -16.51 -3.94
C THR A 272 -44.82 -17.62 -3.65
N VAL A 273 -45.33 -18.83 -3.40
CA VAL A 273 -44.52 -20.06 -3.39
C VAL A 273 -44.46 -20.63 -4.80
N ARG A 274 -43.27 -21.02 -5.24
CA ARG A 274 -43.06 -21.80 -6.46
C ARG A 274 -42.12 -22.96 -6.21
#